data_AF-A0A660PXY3-F1
#
_entry.id   AF-A0A660PXY3-F1
#
_cell.length_a   1.000
_cell.length_b   1.000
_cell.length_c   1.000
_cell.angle_alpha   90.00
_cell.angle_beta   90.00
_cell.angle_gamma   90.00
#
_symmetry.space_group_name_H-M   'P 1'
#
loop_
_entity.id
_entity.type
_entity.pdbx_description
1 polymer ?
#
loop_
_entity_poly.entity_id
_entity_poly.type
_entity_poly.pdbx_seq_one_letter_code
_entity_poly.pdbx_strand_id
1 'polypeptide(L)'
;MSVRFHMKWCPIFTTCLLLLCSCKQNSEPPNDNTLADTLPLIEDSLVRPGTPEAHAEALTRFPAANLIDKSFVYHRTAFLEVVGLDDVYSARYTCDGDTLELFLTQDSLGFKYLKITEFGTRHSQVVPAADEFEFDHGYSVLFHHGDHGRIIAGLRHGRLVGALGYRDSCRDFLARWVRAMTK
;
A
#
# COMPACT_ATOMS: atom_id res chain seq x y z
N MET A 1 -38.89 28.24 24.89
CA MET A 1 -37.93 29.36 24.81
C MET A 1 -37.24 29.29 23.46
N SER A 2 -37.50 30.26 22.59
CA SER A 2 -37.14 30.24 21.16
C SER A 2 -35.96 31.17 20.92
N VAL A 3 -34.82 30.65 20.48
CA VAL A 3 -33.61 31.45 20.20
C VAL A 3 -33.48 31.59 18.69
N ARG A 4 -33.62 32.84 18.19
CA ARG A 4 -33.40 33.22 16.80
C ARG A 4 -31.92 33.53 16.58
N PHE A 5 -31.26 32.87 15.64
CA PHE A 5 -29.93 33.25 15.17
C PHE A 5 -30.05 34.21 13.98
N HIS A 6 -29.48 35.40 14.13
CA HIS A 6 -29.35 36.40 13.08
C HIS A 6 -27.97 36.32 12.41
N MET A 7 -28.01 36.28 11.08
CA MET A 7 -27.02 36.66 10.05
C MET A 7 -25.64 37.18 10.47
N LYS A 8 -24.62 36.80 9.69
CA LYS A 8 -23.78 37.77 8.96
C LYS A 8 -23.18 37.15 7.69
N TRP A 9 -23.60 37.70 6.56
CA TRP A 9 -22.99 37.54 5.25
C TRP A 9 -21.77 38.46 5.16
N CYS A 10 -20.65 37.96 4.64
CA CYS A 10 -19.50 38.77 4.22
C CYS A 10 -19.28 38.59 2.71
N PRO A 11 -19.50 39.62 1.89
CA PRO A 11 -18.93 39.72 0.55
C PRO A 11 -17.84 40.81 0.52
N ILE A 12 -16.62 40.45 0.15
CA ILE A 12 -15.55 41.39 -0.22
C ILE A 12 -15.13 40.96 -1.64
N PHE A 13 -15.60 41.66 -2.68
CA PHE A 13 -14.92 42.76 -3.39
C PHE A 13 -13.53 42.35 -3.94
N THR A 14 -13.30 42.17 -5.26
CA THR A 14 -13.24 43.19 -6.35
C THR A 14 -11.77 43.47 -6.74
N THR A 15 -11.37 42.89 -7.88
CA THR A 15 -10.65 43.51 -9.03
C THR A 15 -9.11 43.72 -9.02
N CYS A 16 -8.57 43.60 -10.25
CA CYS A 16 -7.27 44.04 -10.80
C CYS A 16 -6.06 43.14 -10.45
N LEU A 17 -5.13 42.80 -11.35
CA LEU A 17 -4.64 43.53 -12.52
C LEU A 17 -3.90 42.57 -13.48
N LEU A 18 -4.10 42.76 -14.77
CA LEU A 18 -3.29 42.23 -15.87
C LEU A 18 -1.84 42.74 -15.77
N LEU A 19 -0.86 41.86 -15.98
CA LEU A 19 0.46 42.28 -16.46
C LEU A 19 1.04 41.23 -17.41
N LEU A 20 0.91 41.56 -18.69
CA LEU A 20 1.65 41.01 -19.82
C LEU A 20 3.13 41.32 -19.65
N CYS A 21 3.98 40.31 -19.77
CA CYS A 21 5.37 40.52 -20.16
C CYS A 21 5.76 39.49 -21.22
N SER A 22 5.71 39.93 -22.48
CA SER A 22 6.42 39.32 -23.60
C SER A 22 7.93 39.53 -23.41
N CYS A 23 8.71 38.46 -23.43
CA CYS A 23 10.11 38.52 -23.83
C CYS A 23 10.40 37.47 -24.91
N LYS A 24 10.67 38.03 -26.09
CA LYS A 24 11.30 37.54 -27.32
C LYS A 24 12.02 36.19 -27.31
N GLN A 25 11.79 35.51 -28.45
CA GLN A 25 12.55 34.42 -29.06
C GLN A 25 13.98 34.85 -29.48
N ASN A 26 14.95 33.94 -29.36
CA ASN A 26 15.80 33.40 -30.44
C ASN A 26 17.19 32.98 -29.92
N SER A 27 17.50 31.68 -29.98
CA SER A 27 18.71 31.15 -30.62
C SER A 27 18.69 29.62 -30.62
N GLU A 28 18.95 29.04 -31.79
CA GLU A 28 19.02 27.63 -32.19
C GLU A 28 20.08 26.77 -31.44
N PRO A 29 20.05 25.44 -31.61
CA PRO A 29 20.49 24.47 -30.61
C PRO A 29 21.95 24.02 -30.80
N PRO A 30 22.65 23.58 -29.73
CA PRO A 30 23.79 22.71 -29.88
C PRO A 30 23.32 21.25 -30.00
N ASN A 31 23.58 20.68 -31.17
CA ASN A 31 23.68 19.26 -31.43
C ASN A 31 24.83 18.67 -30.60
N ASP A 32 24.53 17.81 -29.63
CA ASP A 32 25.51 16.86 -29.12
C ASP A 32 24.79 15.54 -28.79
N ASN A 33 24.85 14.64 -29.77
CA ASN A 33 24.74 13.22 -29.51
C ASN A 33 25.85 12.84 -28.54
N THR A 34 25.47 12.14 -27.47
CA THR A 34 26.24 11.13 -26.70
C THR A 34 26.09 11.40 -25.20
N LEU A 35 24.93 11.03 -24.67
CA LEU A 35 24.74 10.67 -23.27
C LEU A 35 23.39 9.94 -23.17
N ALA A 36 23.26 8.87 -23.97
CA ALA A 36 22.52 7.70 -23.52
C ALA A 36 23.35 7.03 -22.42
N ASP A 37 23.55 7.77 -21.32
CA ASP A 37 24.05 7.21 -20.09
C ASP A 37 23.00 6.19 -19.70
N THR A 38 23.47 4.96 -19.74
CA THR A 38 22.73 3.76 -19.42
C THR A 38 22.21 3.99 -18.00
N LEU A 39 20.91 4.30 -17.87
CA LEU A 39 20.23 4.12 -16.60
C LEU A 39 20.53 2.67 -16.23
N PRO A 40 21.21 2.39 -15.11
CA PRO A 40 21.16 1.05 -14.59
C PRO A 40 19.67 0.81 -14.33
N LEU A 41 19.05 0.00 -15.19
CA LEU A 41 17.89 -0.77 -14.78
C LEU A 41 18.39 -1.48 -13.53
N ILE A 42 17.99 -0.94 -12.38
CA ILE A 42 18.06 -1.67 -11.13
C ILE A 42 17.12 -2.83 -11.40
N GLU A 43 17.67 -3.92 -11.92
CA GLU A 43 17.04 -5.23 -11.95
C GLU A 43 16.94 -5.64 -10.48
N ASP A 44 15.98 -5.05 -9.79
CA ASP A 44 15.58 -5.42 -8.46
C ASP A 44 14.95 -6.80 -8.62
N SER A 45 15.80 -7.84 -8.57
CA SER A 45 15.51 -9.26 -8.59
C SER A 45 14.33 -9.66 -9.50
N LEU A 46 14.64 -9.92 -10.78
CA LEU A 46 13.71 -10.45 -11.80
C LEU A 46 13.18 -11.86 -11.51
N VAL A 47 13.09 -12.29 -10.24
CA VAL A 47 12.53 -13.59 -9.91
C VAL A 47 11.03 -13.51 -10.14
N ARG A 48 10.60 -14.13 -11.25
CA ARG A 48 9.20 -14.11 -11.68
C ARG A 48 8.32 -14.69 -10.57
N PRO A 49 7.23 -14.01 -10.19
CA PRO A 49 6.30 -14.52 -9.19
C PRO A 49 5.81 -15.94 -9.55
N GLY A 50 5.62 -16.76 -8.52
CA GLY A 50 5.15 -18.14 -8.68
C GLY A 50 6.20 -19.16 -9.15
N THR A 51 7.46 -18.77 -9.31
CA THR A 51 8.58 -19.70 -9.45
C THR A 51 8.98 -20.31 -8.09
N PRO A 52 9.58 -21.51 -8.06
CA PRO A 52 10.13 -22.09 -6.83
C PRO A 52 11.11 -21.15 -6.11
N GLU A 53 11.88 -20.39 -6.86
CA GLU A 53 12.84 -19.40 -6.35
C GLU A 53 12.12 -18.22 -5.70
N ALA A 54 11.09 -17.64 -6.35
CA ALA A 54 10.30 -16.55 -5.76
C ALA A 54 9.55 -17.02 -4.51
N HIS A 55 9.09 -18.28 -4.52
CA HIS A 55 8.43 -18.89 -3.38
C HIS A 55 9.39 -19.05 -2.19
N ALA A 56 10.61 -19.53 -2.44
CA ALA A 56 11.65 -19.64 -1.42
C ALA A 56 12.04 -18.26 -0.86
N GLU A 57 12.20 -17.25 -1.72
CA GLU A 57 12.47 -15.88 -1.29
C GLU A 57 11.33 -15.33 -0.42
N ALA A 58 10.08 -15.47 -0.87
CA ALA A 58 8.91 -15.01 -0.12
C ALA A 58 8.84 -15.65 1.27
N LEU A 59 9.13 -16.95 1.39
CA LEU A 59 9.17 -17.66 2.68
C LEU A 59 10.16 -17.03 3.67
N THR A 60 11.30 -16.49 3.22
CA THR A 60 12.27 -15.82 4.11
C THR A 60 11.75 -14.52 4.70
N ARG A 61 10.73 -13.91 4.07
CA ARG A 61 10.13 -12.66 4.51
C ARG A 61 9.02 -12.87 5.54
N PHE A 62 8.54 -14.10 5.69
CA PHE A 62 7.55 -14.47 6.70
C PHE A 62 8.26 -14.85 8.02
N PRO A 63 7.76 -14.39 9.18
CA PRO A 63 8.35 -14.77 10.45
C PRO A 63 8.18 -16.28 10.68
N ALA A 64 9.22 -16.96 11.16
CA ALA A 64 9.11 -18.38 11.50
C ALA A 64 8.34 -18.60 12.81
N ALA A 65 8.43 -17.65 13.73
CA ALA A 65 7.75 -17.73 15.03
C ALA A 65 6.23 -17.71 14.85
N ASN A 66 5.56 -18.61 15.55
CA ASN A 66 4.10 -18.75 15.58
C ASN A 66 3.44 -19.09 14.23
N LEU A 67 4.22 -19.49 13.23
CA LEU A 67 3.70 -19.98 11.96
C LEU A 67 2.90 -21.26 12.20
N ILE A 68 1.69 -21.31 11.66
CA ILE A 68 0.89 -22.55 11.63
C ILE A 68 1.46 -23.44 10.55
N ASP A 69 1.81 -24.68 10.92
CA ASP A 69 2.41 -25.65 9.99
C ASP A 69 1.60 -25.81 8.70
N LYS A 70 2.31 -25.82 7.57
CA LYS A 70 1.75 -26.00 6.22
C LYS A 70 0.68 -24.97 5.82
N SER A 71 0.68 -23.78 6.43
CA SER A 71 -0.28 -22.71 6.12
C SER A 71 0.16 -21.78 4.99
N PHE A 72 1.37 -21.94 4.44
CA PHE A 72 1.85 -21.10 3.36
C PHE A 72 1.10 -21.40 2.06
N VAL A 73 0.54 -20.35 1.45
CA VAL A 73 -0.23 -20.44 0.21
C VAL A 73 0.22 -19.34 -0.75
N TYR A 74 0.40 -19.70 -2.02
CA TYR A 74 0.61 -18.75 -3.11
C TYR A 74 -0.67 -18.67 -3.96
N HIS A 75 -1.23 -17.46 -4.02
CA HIS A 75 -2.41 -17.11 -4.79
C HIS A 75 -1.96 -16.50 -6.10
N ARG A 76 -2.05 -17.28 -7.17
CA ARG A 76 -1.65 -16.81 -8.50
C ARG A 76 -2.54 -15.67 -9.00
N THR A 77 -3.84 -15.75 -8.74
CA THR A 77 -4.81 -14.77 -9.24
C THR A 77 -5.90 -14.48 -8.23
N ALA A 78 -6.42 -13.26 -8.26
CA ALA A 78 -7.63 -12.82 -7.57
C ALA A 78 -7.65 -13.15 -6.06
N PHE A 79 -6.59 -12.79 -5.34
CA PHE A 79 -6.62 -12.84 -3.87
C PHE A 79 -7.77 -11.98 -3.34
N LEU A 80 -8.50 -12.50 -2.33
CA LEU A 80 -9.75 -11.91 -1.82
C LEU A 80 -10.83 -11.71 -2.90
N GLU A 81 -10.80 -12.51 -3.98
CA GLU A 81 -11.70 -12.36 -5.13
C GLU A 81 -11.57 -11.00 -5.84
N VAL A 82 -10.45 -10.29 -5.63
CA VAL A 82 -10.18 -8.97 -6.22
C VAL A 82 -9.36 -9.13 -7.50
N VAL A 83 -9.98 -8.86 -8.65
CA VAL A 83 -9.29 -8.86 -9.95
C VAL A 83 -8.11 -7.87 -9.95
N GLY A 84 -6.92 -8.36 -10.33
CA GLY A 84 -5.68 -7.58 -10.34
C GLY A 84 -4.91 -7.61 -9.01
N LEU A 85 -5.46 -8.26 -7.97
CA LEU A 85 -4.74 -8.59 -6.75
C LEU A 85 -4.12 -9.98 -6.88
N ASP A 86 -3.19 -10.09 -7.83
CA ASP A 86 -2.55 -11.33 -8.24
C ASP A 86 -1.18 -11.51 -7.55
N ASP A 87 -0.60 -12.70 -7.67
CA ASP A 87 0.72 -13.03 -7.14
C ASP A 87 0.90 -12.74 -5.64
N VAL A 88 -0.06 -13.17 -4.82
CA VAL A 88 -0.04 -12.94 -3.37
C VAL A 88 0.43 -14.17 -2.64
N TYR A 89 1.44 -14.01 -1.78
CA TYR A 89 1.85 -15.03 -0.82
C TYR A 89 1.16 -14.78 0.51
N SER A 90 0.74 -15.84 1.18
CA SER A 90 0.05 -15.75 2.46
C SER A 90 0.47 -16.89 3.40
N ALA A 91 0.40 -16.64 4.70
CA ALA A 91 0.66 -17.64 5.72
C ALA A 91 -0.13 -17.33 7.00
N ARG A 92 -0.57 -18.37 7.71
CA ARG A 92 -1.39 -18.22 8.92
C ARG A 92 -0.53 -18.34 10.17
N TYR A 93 -0.86 -17.52 11.15
CA TYR A 93 -0.12 -17.39 12.40
C TYR A 93 -1.04 -17.49 13.60
N THR A 94 -0.54 -18.09 14.68
CA THR A 94 -1.11 -17.92 16.01
C THR A 94 -0.54 -16.65 16.65
N CYS A 95 -1.38 -15.92 17.35
CA CYS A 95 -0.97 -14.68 17.98
C CYS A 95 -1.89 -14.41 19.17
N ASP A 96 -1.33 -14.47 20.38
CA ASP A 96 -2.01 -14.21 21.65
C ASP A 96 -3.36 -14.92 21.81
N GLY A 97 -3.43 -16.19 21.39
CA GLY A 97 -4.64 -17.02 21.46
C GLY A 97 -5.61 -16.87 20.30
N ASP A 98 -5.34 -15.95 19.37
CA ASP A 98 -6.08 -15.76 18.12
C ASP A 98 -5.26 -16.24 16.91
N THR A 99 -5.87 -16.18 15.71
CA THR A 99 -5.20 -16.43 14.44
C THR A 99 -5.34 -15.27 13.49
N LEU A 100 -4.27 -14.95 12.76
CA LEU A 100 -4.28 -14.00 11.65
C LEU A 100 -3.58 -14.59 10.43
N GLU A 101 -3.87 -14.07 9.25
CA GLU A 101 -3.19 -14.46 8.01
C GLU A 101 -2.39 -13.28 7.48
N LEU A 102 -1.06 -13.40 7.49
CA LEU A 102 -0.20 -12.41 6.88
C LEU A 102 -0.19 -12.63 5.36
N PHE A 103 -0.16 -11.55 4.59
CA PHE A 103 -0.01 -11.62 3.14
C PHE A 103 0.98 -10.58 2.61
N LEU A 104 1.67 -10.92 1.54
CA LEU A 104 2.60 -10.02 0.85
C LEU A 104 2.59 -10.24 -0.66
N THR A 105 2.83 -9.17 -1.41
CA THR A 105 3.05 -9.21 -2.85
C THR A 105 3.89 -8.02 -3.31
N GLN A 106 4.56 -8.14 -4.45
CA GLN A 106 5.25 -7.02 -5.07
C GLN A 106 4.22 -6.01 -5.61
N ASP A 107 4.46 -4.72 -5.35
CA ASP A 107 3.60 -3.61 -5.76
C ASP A 107 4.38 -2.29 -5.84
N SER A 108 5.42 -2.24 -6.68
CA SER A 108 6.31 -1.08 -6.81
C SER A 108 5.61 0.19 -7.31
N LEU A 109 4.48 0.04 -8.01
CA LEU A 109 3.68 1.14 -8.56
C LEU A 109 2.42 1.44 -7.74
N GLY A 110 2.14 0.68 -6.67
CA GLY A 110 0.98 0.89 -5.80
C GLY A 110 -0.37 0.47 -6.42
N PHE A 111 -0.38 -0.22 -7.56
CA PHE A 111 -1.63 -0.62 -8.23
C PHE A 111 -2.42 -1.62 -7.40
N LYS A 112 -1.76 -2.57 -6.74
CA LYS A 112 -2.43 -3.56 -5.89
C LYS A 112 -2.94 -2.92 -4.60
N TYR A 113 -2.22 -1.95 -4.06
CA TYR A 113 -2.68 -1.12 -2.94
C TYR A 113 -3.96 -0.34 -3.27
N LEU A 114 -4.05 0.23 -4.47
CA LEU A 114 -5.28 0.87 -4.93
C LEU A 114 -6.43 -0.14 -5.00
N LYS A 115 -6.19 -1.35 -5.52
CA LYS A 115 -7.20 -2.41 -5.61
C LYS A 115 -7.73 -2.85 -4.25
N ILE A 116 -6.86 -3.03 -3.25
CA ILE A 116 -7.31 -3.41 -1.90
C ILE A 116 -8.03 -2.26 -1.19
N THR A 117 -7.67 -1.01 -1.47
CA THR A 117 -8.37 0.17 -0.93
C THR A 117 -9.77 0.33 -1.55
N GLU A 118 -9.89 0.16 -2.87
CA GLU A 118 -11.17 0.10 -3.60
C GLU A 118 -12.05 -1.04 -3.08
N PHE A 119 -11.45 -2.20 -2.82
CA PHE A 119 -12.14 -3.33 -2.19
C PHE A 119 -12.65 -2.95 -0.80
N GLY A 120 -11.80 -2.43 0.09
CA GLY A 120 -12.20 -2.01 1.42
C GLY A 120 -13.37 -1.02 1.42
N THR A 121 -13.33 -0.03 0.53
CA THR A 121 -14.38 1.00 0.39
C THR A 121 -15.74 0.42 0.01
N ARG A 122 -15.77 -0.70 -0.72
CA ARG A 122 -17.02 -1.39 -1.10
C ARG A 122 -17.64 -2.19 0.05
N HIS A 123 -16.82 -2.68 0.98
CA HIS A 123 -17.27 -3.56 2.06
C HIS A 123 -17.55 -2.82 3.37
N SER A 124 -16.80 -1.75 3.67
CA SER A 124 -17.00 -0.96 4.88
C SER A 124 -16.33 0.41 4.81
N GLN A 125 -16.45 1.19 5.88
CA GLN A 125 -15.70 2.43 6.02
C GLN A 125 -14.20 2.11 6.14
N VAL A 126 -13.44 2.60 5.18
CA VAL A 126 -11.97 2.59 5.23
C VAL A 126 -11.50 3.67 6.18
N VAL A 127 -10.59 3.32 7.07
CA VAL A 127 -9.81 4.27 7.87
C VAL A 127 -8.32 4.07 7.59
N PRO A 128 -7.49 5.13 7.69
CA PRO A 128 -6.04 4.95 7.71
C PRO A 128 -5.65 3.97 8.82
N ALA A 129 -4.66 3.12 8.56
CA ALA A 129 -4.09 2.33 9.65
C ALA A 129 -3.33 3.27 10.61
N ALA A 130 -3.16 2.82 11.86
CA ALA A 130 -2.40 3.59 12.84
C ALA A 130 -0.94 3.76 12.38
N ASP A 131 -0.36 4.93 12.64
CA ASP A 131 1.03 5.29 12.27
C ASP A 131 2.10 4.36 12.87
N GLU A 132 1.71 3.51 13.83
CA GLU A 132 2.56 2.51 14.47
C GLU A 132 3.03 1.40 13.51
N PHE A 133 2.26 1.13 12.45
CA PHE A 133 2.68 0.27 11.37
C PHE A 133 3.45 1.15 10.39
N GLU A 134 4.78 0.98 10.34
CA GLU A 134 5.71 1.78 9.53
C GLU A 134 5.53 1.59 8.00
N PHE A 135 4.30 1.69 7.50
CA PHE A 135 3.99 1.71 6.08
C PHE A 135 4.54 2.99 5.44
N ASP A 136 4.82 2.91 4.15
CA ASP A 136 5.38 4.01 3.38
C ASP A 136 4.39 5.16 3.27
N HIS A 137 4.81 6.38 3.61
CA HIS A 137 4.11 7.65 3.31
C HIS A 137 2.60 7.69 3.60
N GLY A 138 2.12 6.97 4.62
CA GLY A 138 0.70 6.91 4.98
C GLY A 138 -0.15 6.07 4.02
N TYR A 139 0.47 5.29 3.12
CA TYR A 139 -0.21 4.29 2.28
C TYR A 139 -0.58 3.07 3.12
N SER A 140 -1.64 3.25 3.90
CA SER A 140 -2.22 2.21 4.73
C SER A 140 -3.74 2.28 4.71
N VAL A 141 -4.35 1.10 4.86
CA VAL A 141 -5.78 0.92 4.85
C VAL A 141 -6.14 -0.08 5.94
N LEU A 142 -7.18 0.24 6.70
CA LEU A 142 -7.83 -0.65 7.66
C LEU A 142 -9.34 -0.63 7.40
N PHE A 143 -9.93 -1.81 7.26
CA PHE A 143 -11.36 -1.97 7.06
C PHE A 143 -11.85 -3.33 7.58
N HIS A 144 -13.15 -3.53 7.63
CA HIS A 144 -13.77 -4.80 8.03
C HIS A 144 -14.38 -5.53 6.83
N HIS A 145 -14.16 -6.84 6.76
CA HIS A 145 -14.73 -7.76 5.78
C HIS A 145 -15.47 -8.89 6.49
N GLY A 146 -16.65 -9.29 5.99
CA GLY A 146 -17.50 -10.29 6.64
C GLY A 146 -16.81 -11.63 6.88
N ASP A 147 -16.13 -12.16 5.87
CA ASP A 147 -15.51 -13.49 5.94
C ASP A 147 -14.07 -13.49 6.46
N HIS A 148 -13.42 -12.32 6.47
CA HIS A 148 -11.99 -12.19 6.76
C HIS A 148 -11.69 -11.33 7.99
N GLY A 149 -12.72 -10.81 8.66
CA GLY A 149 -12.57 -9.92 9.81
C GLY A 149 -11.94 -8.57 9.44
N ARG A 150 -11.18 -7.96 10.35
CA ARG A 150 -10.46 -6.72 10.03
C ARG A 150 -9.28 -7.04 9.11
N ILE A 151 -9.19 -6.30 8.02
CA ILE A 151 -8.07 -6.36 7.08
C ILE A 151 -7.28 -5.07 7.26
N ILE A 152 -5.99 -5.22 7.51
CA ILE A 152 -5.03 -4.13 7.54
C ILE A 152 -3.99 -4.36 6.46
N ALA A 153 -3.70 -3.34 5.65
CA ALA A 153 -2.72 -3.45 4.58
C ALA A 153 -2.02 -2.11 4.37
N GLY A 154 -0.82 -2.16 3.81
CA GLY A 154 -0.10 -0.96 3.42
C GLY A 154 1.10 -1.26 2.54
N LEU A 155 1.66 -0.21 1.97
CA LEU A 155 2.90 -0.32 1.19
C LEU A 155 4.11 -0.30 2.12
N ARG A 156 5.10 -1.13 1.82
CA ARG A 156 6.40 -1.13 2.49
C ARG A 156 7.50 -1.54 1.51
N HIS A 157 8.38 -0.61 1.16
CA HIS A 157 9.50 -0.79 0.22
C HIS A 157 9.08 -1.46 -1.10
N GLY A 158 8.07 -0.91 -1.77
CA GLY A 158 7.60 -1.42 -3.06
C GLY A 158 6.82 -2.74 -2.99
N ARG A 159 6.40 -3.16 -1.81
CA ARG A 159 5.57 -4.35 -1.57
C ARG A 159 4.27 -3.95 -0.91
N LEU A 160 3.17 -4.58 -1.31
CA LEU A 160 1.93 -4.56 -0.54
C LEU A 160 2.01 -5.66 0.51
N VAL A 161 1.88 -5.28 1.78
CA VAL A 161 1.92 -6.18 2.93
C VAL A 161 0.71 -5.95 3.82
N GLY A 162 0.23 -6.98 4.49
CA GLY A 162 -0.92 -6.84 5.37
C GLY A 162 -1.30 -8.09 6.14
N ALA A 163 -2.42 -8.01 6.85
CA ALA A 163 -3.01 -9.11 7.59
C ALA A 163 -4.52 -9.18 7.40
N LEU A 164 -5.03 -10.41 7.25
CA LEU A 164 -6.44 -10.75 7.40
C LEU A 164 -6.70 -11.19 8.85
N GLY A 165 -7.92 -10.94 9.34
CA GLY A 165 -8.30 -11.30 10.70
C GLY A 165 -7.57 -10.50 11.78
N TYR A 166 -7.10 -9.29 11.46
CA TYR A 166 -6.35 -8.45 12.38
C TYR A 166 -7.13 -8.15 13.66
N ARG A 167 -6.44 -8.22 14.80
CA ARG A 167 -6.94 -7.86 16.12
C ARG A 167 -5.90 -7.04 16.84
N ASP A 168 -6.33 -6.18 17.75
CA ASP A 168 -5.42 -5.30 18.46
C ASP A 168 -4.43 -6.07 19.36
N SER A 169 -4.77 -7.27 19.81
CA SER A 169 -3.84 -8.20 20.46
C SER A 169 -2.64 -8.54 19.59
N CYS A 170 -2.80 -8.54 18.26
CA CYS A 170 -1.75 -8.88 17.31
C CYS A 170 -0.98 -7.70 16.73
N ARG A 171 -1.20 -6.51 17.29
CA ARG A 171 -0.53 -5.27 16.91
C ARG A 171 0.98 -5.39 16.93
N ASP A 172 1.56 -5.82 18.05
CA ASP A 172 3.02 -5.88 18.21
C ASP A 172 3.67 -6.94 17.32
N PHE A 173 2.95 -8.03 17.05
CA PHE A 173 3.41 -9.05 16.11
C PHE A 173 3.46 -8.49 14.68
N LEU A 174 2.35 -7.87 14.22
CA LEU A 174 2.26 -7.29 12.89
C LEU A 174 3.25 -6.13 12.69
N ALA A 175 3.35 -5.20 13.65
CA ALA A 175 4.25 -4.06 13.57
C ALA A 175 5.72 -4.49 13.49
N ARG A 176 6.13 -5.50 14.27
CA ARG A 176 7.49 -6.06 14.18
C ARG A 176 7.76 -6.67 12.81
N TRP A 177 6.80 -7.41 12.25
CA TRP A 177 6.96 -7.98 10.92
C TRP A 177 7.08 -6.90 9.84
N VAL A 178 6.17 -5.93 9.81
CA VAL A 178 6.21 -4.81 8.85
C VAL A 178 7.53 -4.03 8.95
N ARG A 179 8.05 -3.80 10.16
CA ARG A 179 9.36 -3.16 10.38
C ARG A 179 10.51 -3.99 9.80
N ALA A 180 10.47 -5.31 9.98
CA ALA A 180 11.49 -6.25 9.50
C ALA A 180 11.48 -6.41 7.96
N MET A 181 10.43 -5.95 7.28
CA MET A 181 10.43 -5.81 5.83
C MET A 181 11.36 -4.65 5.46
N THR A 182 12.64 -4.97 5.26
CA THR A 182 13.66 -4.07 4.70
C THR A 182 13.87 -4.40 3.22
N LYS A 183 14.37 -3.40 2.45
CA LYS A 183 14.81 -3.56 1.06
C LYS A 183 15.68 -4.82 0.91
#